data_AF-A0AAV7FE87-F1
#
_entry.id   AF-A0AAV7FE87-F1
#
_cell.length_a   1.000
_cell.length_b   1.000
_cell.length_c   1.000
_cell.angle_alpha   90.00
_cell.angle_beta   90.00
_cell.angle_gamma   90.00
#
_symmetry.space_group_name_H-M   'P 1'
#
loop_
_entity.id
_entity.type
_entity.pdbx_description
1 polymer ?
#
loop_
_entity_poly.entity_id
_entity_poly.type
_entity_poly.pdbx_seq_one_letter_code
_entity_poly.pdbx_strand_id
1 'polypeptide(L)'
;MHWHLLVVKVAEKKIEWYNSMPMARSTKPYAVDMESALKEEMVSRGFLDATEYELVTVEDHPQQKTGYDCGIFMVKYMDLLSRDSCD
;
A
#
# COMPACT_ATOMS: atom_id res chain seq x y z
N MET A 1 6.86 -5.62 14.83
CA MET A 1 7.07 -5.88 13.39
C MET A 1 5.70 -6.02 12.76
N HIS A 2 5.44 -5.31 11.66
CA HIS A 2 4.14 -5.30 10.96
C HIS A 2 4.37 -5.16 9.47
N TRP A 3 3.58 -5.86 8.67
CA TRP A 3 3.66 -5.80 7.21
C TRP A 3 2.61 -4.84 6.66
N HIS A 4 3.05 -3.96 5.77
CA HIS A 4 2.20 -3.07 4.99
C HIS A 4 2.35 -3.41 3.50
N LEU A 5 1.36 -3.07 2.70
CA LEU A 5 1.39 -3.21 1.25
C LEU A 5 1.10 -1.84 0.63
N LEU A 6 2.02 -1.38 -0.21
CA LEU A 6 1.80 -0.26 -1.12
C LEU A 6 1.60 -0.81 -2.53
N VAL A 7 0.52 -0.40 -3.18
CA VAL A 7 0.18 -0.82 -4.55
C VAL A 7 0.22 0.38 -5.46
N VAL A 8 1.12 0.35 -6.45
CA VAL A 8 1.24 1.40 -7.46
C VAL A 8 0.28 1.12 -8.60
N LYS A 9 -0.80 1.91 -8.70
CA LYS A 9 -1.73 1.88 -9.83
C LYS A 9 -1.27 2.88 -10.89
N VAL A 10 -0.42 2.41 -11.80
CA VAL A 10 0.24 3.23 -12.83
C VAL A 10 -0.76 3.99 -13.71
N ALA A 11 -1.84 3.34 -14.15
CA ALA A 11 -2.85 3.96 -15.01
C ALA A 11 -3.63 5.09 -14.30
N GLU A 12 -3.81 4.97 -12.98
CA GLU A 12 -4.55 5.95 -12.18
C GLU A 12 -3.65 7.01 -11.53
N LYS A 13 -2.32 6.86 -11.61
CA LYS A 13 -1.34 7.67 -10.86
C LYS A 13 -1.65 7.69 -9.36
N LYS A 14 -1.89 6.51 -8.78
CA LYS A 14 -2.17 6.35 -7.34
C LYS A 14 -1.23 5.35 -6.69
N ILE A 15 -0.95 5.57 -5.42
CA ILE A 15 -0.31 4.62 -4.52
C ILE A 15 -1.35 4.28 -3.45
N GLU A 16 -1.86 3.06 -3.47
CA GLU A 16 -2.82 2.61 -2.45
C GLU A 16 -2.09 1.94 -1.29
N TRP A 17 -2.40 2.36 -0.08
CA TRP A 17 -1.84 1.79 1.14
C TRP A 17 -2.86 0.89 1.84
N TYR A 18 -2.48 -0.38 1.99
CA TYR A 18 -3.25 -1.41 2.67
C TYR A 18 -2.61 -1.77 4.01
N ASN A 19 -3.46 -1.91 5.04
CA ASN A 19 -3.02 -2.22 6.40
C ASN A 19 -3.99 -3.20 7.08
N SER A 20 -3.58 -4.44 7.31
CA SER A 20 -4.47 -5.45 7.92
C SER A 20 -4.80 -5.20 9.39
N MET A 21 -4.07 -4.35 10.11
CA MET A 21 -4.38 -4.02 11.50
C MET A 21 -5.34 -2.83 11.61
N PRO A 22 -6.21 -2.81 12.65
CA PRO A 22 -7.01 -1.63 12.95
C PRO A 22 -6.13 -0.39 13.03
N MET A 23 -6.44 0.61 12.22
CA MET A 23 -5.60 1.79 12.06
C MET A 23 -5.65 2.64 13.34
N ALA A 24 -4.66 2.45 14.22
CA ALA A 24 -4.45 3.39 15.33
C ALA A 24 -3.96 4.72 14.75
N ARG A 25 -4.44 5.87 15.28
CA ARG A 25 -4.02 7.22 14.84
C ARG A 25 -2.49 7.40 14.76
N SER A 26 -1.72 6.62 15.51
CA SER A 26 -0.26 6.63 15.55
C SER A 26 0.44 5.95 14.36
N THR A 27 -0.28 5.26 13.48
CA THR A 27 0.32 4.49 12.35
C THR A 27 0.47 5.31 11.07
N LYS A 28 -0.20 6.47 10.98
CA LYS A 28 -0.20 7.35 9.80
C LYS A 28 1.19 7.92 9.41
N PRO A 29 2.10 8.26 10.34
CA PRO A 29 3.45 8.73 9.99
C PRO A 29 4.25 7.71 9.19
N TYR A 30 4.13 6.41 9.51
CA TYR A 30 4.87 5.35 8.81
C TYR A 30 4.46 5.23 7.33
N ALA A 31 3.19 5.48 7.00
CA ALA A 31 2.70 5.44 5.63
C ALA A 31 3.34 6.53 4.75
N VAL A 32 3.51 7.73 5.31
CA VAL A 32 4.13 8.88 4.62
C VAL A 32 5.62 8.64 4.38
N ASP A 33 6.32 8.08 5.37
CA ASP A 33 7.74 7.72 5.22
C ASP A 33 7.92 6.63 4.15
N MET A 34 7.06 5.60 4.15
CA MET A 34 7.07 4.54 3.14
C MET A 34 6.73 5.05 1.74
N GLU A 35 5.76 5.97 1.63
CA GLU A 35 5.43 6.63 0.36
C GLU A 35 6.63 7.40 -0.20
N SER A 36 7.31 8.17 0.65
CA SER A 36 8.47 8.96 0.24
C SER A 36 9.59 8.07 -0.29
N ALA A 37 9.92 6.99 0.44
CA ALA A 37 10.91 6.00 0.00
C ALA A 37 10.51 5.29 -1.30
N LEU A 38 9.22 4.96 -1.46
CA LEU A 38 8.71 4.35 -2.69
C LEU A 38 8.82 5.29 -3.88
N LYS A 39 8.46 6.58 -3.70
CA LYS A 39 8.59 7.60 -4.75
C LYS A 39 10.04 7.80 -5.17
N GLU A 40 10.98 7.84 -4.22
CA GLU A 40 12.41 7.89 -4.51
C GLU A 40 12.87 6.66 -5.32
N GLU A 41 12.44 5.45 -4.94
CA GLU A 41 12.74 4.23 -5.70
C GLU A 41 12.16 4.30 -7.12
N MET A 42 10.89 4.72 -7.27
CA MET A 42 10.24 4.89 -8.56
C MET A 42 11.03 5.84 -9.46
N VAL A 43 11.46 7.01 -8.96
CA VAL A 43 12.29 7.95 -9.73
C VAL A 43 13.60 7.29 -10.15
N SER A 44 14.28 6.59 -9.25
CA SER A 44 15.55 5.89 -9.55
C SER A 44 15.39 4.81 -10.63
N ARG A 45 14.19 4.25 -10.78
CA ARG A 45 13.81 3.27 -11.81
C ARG A 45 13.31 3.91 -13.11
N GLY A 46 13.29 5.23 -13.21
CA GLY A 46 12.91 5.97 -14.41
C GLY A 46 11.43 6.37 -14.49
N PHE A 47 10.67 6.27 -13.40
CA PHE A 47 9.33 6.85 -13.31
C PHE A 47 9.46 8.35 -13.02
N LEU A 48 9.65 9.15 -14.08
CA LEU A 48 9.97 10.58 -14.00
C LEU A 48 8.90 11.41 -13.27
N ASP A 49 7.64 10.96 -13.30
CA ASP A 49 6.49 11.69 -12.74
C ASP A 49 6.01 11.13 -11.39
N ALA A 50 6.90 10.54 -10.57
CA ALA A 50 6.52 9.96 -9.28
C ALA A 50 5.82 10.96 -8.32
N THR A 51 6.05 12.27 -8.48
CA THR A 51 5.37 13.32 -7.72
C THR A 51 3.89 13.48 -8.07
N GLU A 52 3.46 13.01 -9.24
CA GLU A 52 2.04 13.03 -9.64
C GLU A 52 1.22 11.94 -8.97
N TYR A 53 1.88 10.98 -8.31
CA TYR A 53 1.20 9.88 -7.63
C TYR A 53 0.67 10.33 -6.26
N GLU A 54 -0.63 10.14 -6.02
CA GLU A 54 -1.26 10.41 -4.73
C GLU A 54 -1.29 9.16 -3.84
N LEU A 55 -0.88 9.29 -2.58
CA LEU A 55 -1.07 8.22 -1.58
C LEU A 55 -2.51 8.22 -1.06
N VAL A 56 -3.19 7.10 -1.28
CA VAL A 56 -4.55 6.86 -0.83
C VAL A 56 -4.56 5.77 0.24
N THR A 57 -5.18 6.05 1.38
CA THR A 57 -5.41 5.03 2.41
C THR A 57 -6.67 4.24 2.07
N VAL A 58 -6.56 2.91 2.00
CA VAL A 58 -7.71 2.04 1.76
C VAL A 58 -8.31 1.66 3.11
N GLU A 59 -9.51 2.15 3.41
CA GLU A 59 -10.17 1.89 4.71
C GLU A 59 -11.14 0.71 4.67
N ASP A 60 -11.73 0.43 3.49
CA ASP A 60 -12.72 -0.65 3.31
C ASP A 60 -12.06 -1.94 2.83
N HIS A 61 -11.38 -2.62 3.76
CA HIS A 61 -10.82 -3.94 3.51
C HIS A 61 -10.89 -4.82 4.77
N PRO A 62 -10.82 -6.15 4.67
CA PRO A 62 -10.78 -7.03 5.83
C PRO A 62 -9.68 -6.64 6.83
N GLN A 63 -9.87 -6.87 8.12
CA GLN A 63 -8.83 -6.65 9.12
C GLN A 63 -8.54 -7.93 9.90
N GLN A 64 -7.29 -8.13 10.26
CA GLN A 64 -6.87 -9.25 11.10
C GLN A 64 -7.41 -9.07 12.51
N LYS A 65 -7.82 -10.18 13.14
CA LYS A 65 -8.19 -10.21 14.57
C LYS A 65 -7.03 -10.60 15.47
N THR A 66 -5.94 -11.11 14.89
CA THR A 66 -4.74 -11.58 15.59
C THR A 66 -3.63 -10.53 15.48
N GLY A 67 -2.55 -10.69 16.26
CA GLY A 67 -1.42 -9.77 16.22
C GLY A 67 -0.35 -10.08 15.17
N TYR A 68 -0.46 -11.20 14.43
CA TYR A 68 0.66 -11.77 13.66
C TYR A 68 0.32 -12.19 12.22
N ASP A 69 -0.94 -12.17 11.80
CA ASP A 69 -1.35 -12.62 10.46
C ASP A 69 -1.08 -11.59 9.34
N CYS A 70 -0.48 -10.44 9.64
CA CYS A 70 -0.29 -9.34 8.69
C CYS A 70 0.36 -9.77 7.37
N GLY A 71 1.36 -10.65 7.40
CA GLY A 71 1.99 -11.19 6.20
C GLY A 71 1.02 -11.98 5.31
N ILE A 72 0.15 -12.81 5.90
CA ILE A 72 -0.85 -13.59 5.16
C ILE A 72 -1.90 -12.66 4.53
N PHE A 73 -2.33 -11.63 5.25
CA PHE A 73 -3.23 -10.62 4.70
C PHE A 73 -2.59 -9.88 3.52
N MET A 74 -1.32 -9.46 3.62
CA MET A 74 -0.64 -8.80 2.49
C MET A 74 -0.58 -9.70 1.25
N VAL A 75 -0.24 -10.99 1.43
CA VAL A 75 -0.23 -11.95 0.32
C VAL A 75 -1.63 -12.12 -0.27
N LYS A 76 -2.67 -12.19 0.56
CA LYS A 76 -4.04 -12.35 0.04
C LYS A 76 -4.54 -11.10 -0.68
N TYR A 77 -4.20 -9.91 -0.20
CA TYR A 77 -4.49 -8.66 -0.90
C TYR A 77 -3.81 -8.61 -2.27
N MET A 78 -2.52 -8.96 -2.35
CA MET A 78 -1.81 -9.02 -3.64
C MET A 78 -2.46 -10.02 -4.60
N ASP A 79 -2.85 -11.21 -4.12
CA ASP A 79 -3.54 -12.22 -4.95
C ASP A 79 -4.88 -11.71 -5.50
N LEU A 80 -5.64 -10.93 -4.72
CA LEU A 80 -6.90 -10.35 -5.18
C LEU A 80 -6.68 -9.18 -6.15
N LEU A 81 -5.83 -8.21 -5.78
CA LEU A 81 -5.58 -6.99 -6.56
C LEU A 81 -4.92 -7.27 -7.90
N SER A 82 -4.10 -8.32 -8.00
CA SER A 82 -3.48 -8.73 -9.27
C SER A 82 -4.44 -9.40 -10.25
N ARG A 83 -5.62 -9.84 -9.78
CA ARG A 83 -6.66 -10.47 -10.59
C ARG A 83 -7.74 -9.46 -11.02
N ASP A 84 -7.99 -8.46 -10.18
CA ASP A 84 -9.03 -7.43 -10.39
C ASP A 84 -8.65 -6.40 -11.48
N SER A 85 -7.41 -6.42 -11.97
CA SER A 85 -6.92 -5.54 -13.04
C SER A 85 -7.13 -6.09 -14.47
N CYS A 86 -7.90 -7.17 -14.63
CA CYS A 86 -8.14 -7.85 -15.90
C CYS A 86 -9.57 -7.76 -16.48
N ASP A 87 -10.48 -6.98 -15.89
CA ASP A 87 -11.82 -6.74 -16.45
C ASP A 87 -11.97 -5.34 -17.07
#